data_AF-A0A927NDG2-F1
#
_entry.id   AF-A0A927NDG2-F1
#
_cell.length_a   1.000
_cell.length_b   1.000
_cell.length_c   1.000
_cell.angle_alpha   90.00
_cell.angle_beta   90.00
_cell.angle_gamma   90.00
#
_symmetry.space_group_name_H-M   'P 1'
#
loop_
_entity.id
_entity.type
_entity.pdbx_description
1 polymer ?
#
loop_
_entity_poly.entity_id
_entity_poly.type
_entity_poly.pdbx_seq_one_letter_code
_entity_poly.pdbx_strand_id
1 'polypeptide(L)'
;MKKMLAFLLACMLTLSFGACNKPMTREISCEEIIAVYKDAGYSVLYHGHENDENYHDLGMYCCFEIRDPDNEDNNMYVHRYFNEEDAKAASKERKFNPVLWLFFGIFGEWRWLQTGCYGDMTYETFDRQMLKPMKELIKNK
;
A
#
# COMPACT_ATOMS: atom_id res chain seq x y z
N MET A 1 29.64 8.10 -23.15
CA MET A 1 28.57 8.78 -22.39
C MET A 1 27.15 8.42 -22.87
N LYS A 2 26.81 8.51 -24.17
CA LYS A 2 25.45 8.16 -24.67
C LYS A 2 24.98 6.72 -24.35
N LYS A 3 25.90 5.75 -24.33
CA LYS A 3 25.57 4.33 -24.03
C LYS A 3 25.23 4.07 -22.55
N MET A 4 25.80 4.85 -21.61
CA MET A 4 25.45 4.74 -20.19
C MET A 4 24.08 5.33 -19.89
N LEU A 5 23.70 6.41 -20.59
CA LEU A 5 22.39 7.04 -20.42
C LEU A 5 21.25 6.11 -20.88
N ALA A 6 21.44 5.41 -21.99
CA ALA A 6 20.49 4.41 -22.48
C ALA A 6 20.38 3.18 -21.57
N PHE A 7 21.48 2.77 -20.93
CA PHE A 7 21.47 1.66 -19.96
C PHE A 7 20.75 2.04 -18.65
N LEU A 8 20.95 3.26 -18.16
CA LEU A 8 20.18 3.81 -17.03
C LEU A 8 18.68 3.95 -17.36
N LEU A 9 18.34 4.41 -18.58
CA LEU A 9 16.95 4.48 -19.03
C LEU A 9 16.31 3.07 -19.14
N ALA A 10 17.05 2.09 -19.66
CA ALA A 10 16.58 0.71 -19.79
C ALA A 10 16.43 0.00 -18.42
N CYS A 11 17.30 0.28 -17.46
CA CYS A 11 17.15 -0.18 -16.07
C CYS A 11 15.99 0.52 -15.36
N MET A 12 15.71 1.79 -15.66
CA MET A 12 14.53 2.50 -15.15
C MET A 12 13.22 1.98 -15.76
N LEU A 13 13.24 1.54 -17.02
CA LEU A 13 12.08 0.98 -17.72
C LEU A 13 11.73 -0.46 -17.31
N THR A 14 12.61 -1.18 -16.59
CA THR A 14 12.43 -2.62 -16.27
C THR A 14 12.12 -2.91 -14.80
N LEU A 15 11.97 -1.92 -13.93
CA LEU A 15 11.75 -2.12 -12.48
C LEU A 15 10.33 -1.78 -11.98
N SER A 16 9.38 -1.51 -12.88
CA SER A 16 8.00 -1.17 -12.52
C SER A 16 7.02 -2.36 -12.59
N PHE A 17 7.45 -3.57 -12.25
CA PHE A 17 6.48 -4.61 -11.91
C PHE A 17 5.96 -4.35 -10.50
N GLY A 18 4.82 -3.67 -10.35
CA GLY A 18 4.03 -3.74 -9.12
C GLY A 18 3.79 -5.21 -8.80
N ALA A 19 4.54 -5.75 -7.86
CA ALA A 19 4.38 -7.12 -7.43
C ALA A 19 3.28 -7.12 -6.38
N CYS A 20 2.10 -7.59 -6.76
CA CYS A 20 1.13 -7.98 -5.75
C CYS A 20 1.77 -9.14 -4.98
N ASN A 21 2.00 -8.91 -3.70
CA ASN A 21 3.05 -9.63 -2.97
C ASN A 21 2.67 -11.06 -2.62
N LYS A 22 1.42 -11.47 -2.84
CA LYS A 22 0.93 -12.86 -2.83
C LYS A 22 -0.56 -12.88 -3.22
N PRO A 23 -1.04 -13.99 -3.82
CA PRO A 23 -2.47 -14.27 -3.82
C PRO A 23 -2.96 -14.43 -2.37
N MET A 24 -4.13 -13.90 -2.06
CA MET A 24 -4.80 -14.24 -0.81
C MET A 24 -5.37 -15.64 -0.92
N THR A 25 -5.17 -16.47 0.11
CA THR A 25 -5.72 -17.83 0.18
C THR A 25 -7.22 -17.83 0.42
N ARG A 26 -7.75 -16.72 0.96
CA ARG A 26 -9.17 -16.49 1.24
C ARG A 26 -9.49 -15.00 1.16
N GLU A 27 -10.78 -14.70 1.13
CA GLU A 27 -11.27 -13.35 1.37
C GLU A 27 -11.09 -12.97 2.85
N ILE A 28 -10.52 -11.78 3.11
CA ILE A 28 -10.32 -11.21 4.44
C ILE A 28 -11.21 -9.99 4.55
N SER A 29 -12.13 -9.89 5.52
CA SER A 29 -13.04 -8.74 5.60
C SER A 29 -12.35 -7.44 6.05
N CYS A 30 -12.97 -6.27 5.83
CA CYS A 30 -12.41 -5.01 6.33
C CYS A 30 -12.43 -4.96 7.85
N GLU A 31 -13.48 -5.51 8.44
CA GLU A 31 -13.66 -5.67 9.88
C GLU A 31 -12.58 -6.57 10.48
N GLU A 32 -12.18 -7.65 9.79
CA GLU A 32 -11.06 -8.50 10.22
C GLU A 32 -9.74 -7.72 10.27
N ILE A 33 -9.50 -6.87 9.27
CA ILE A 33 -8.30 -6.02 9.23
C ILE A 33 -8.37 -4.98 10.37
N ILE A 34 -9.50 -4.29 10.51
CA ILE A 34 -9.68 -3.29 11.56
C ILE A 34 -9.49 -3.92 12.94
N ALA A 35 -10.03 -5.12 13.17
CA ALA A 35 -9.91 -5.85 14.42
C ALA A 35 -8.43 -6.19 14.72
N VAL A 36 -7.70 -6.76 13.76
CA VAL A 36 -6.29 -7.15 14.02
C VAL A 36 -5.40 -5.94 14.34
N TYR A 37 -5.69 -4.77 13.74
CA TYR A 37 -4.94 -3.55 14.04
C TYR A 37 -5.30 -2.93 15.38
N LYS A 38 -6.58 -2.93 15.76
CA LYS A 38 -7.02 -2.50 17.09
C LYS A 38 -6.44 -3.40 18.19
N ASP A 39 -6.44 -4.72 17.98
CA ASP A 39 -5.85 -5.69 18.91
C ASP A 39 -4.33 -5.52 19.06
N ALA A 40 -3.66 -5.10 17.98
CA ALA A 40 -2.24 -4.77 17.98
C ALA A 40 -1.93 -3.36 18.56
N GLY A 41 -2.93 -2.63 19.06
CA GLY A 41 -2.76 -1.34 19.73
C GLY A 41 -2.78 -0.11 18.80
N TYR A 42 -3.04 -0.29 17.51
CA TYR A 42 -3.15 0.82 16.57
C TYR A 42 -4.54 1.48 16.64
N SER A 43 -4.58 2.78 16.36
CA SER A 43 -5.85 3.46 16.09
C SER A 43 -6.23 3.26 14.62
N VAL A 44 -7.52 3.11 14.35
CA VAL A 44 -8.04 2.96 13.00
C VAL A 44 -9.12 4.00 12.76
N LEU A 45 -8.86 4.91 11.81
CA LEU A 45 -9.83 5.86 11.30
C LEU A 45 -10.46 5.31 10.03
N TYR A 46 -11.76 5.05 10.09
CA TYR A 46 -12.52 4.52 8.96
C TYR A 46 -13.00 5.66 8.05
N HIS A 47 -12.74 5.55 6.75
CA HIS A 47 -12.94 6.65 5.79
C HIS A 47 -14.10 6.43 4.81
N GLY A 48 -14.69 5.22 4.71
CA GLY A 48 -15.89 5.00 3.90
C GLY A 48 -16.21 3.53 3.58
N HIS A 49 -17.48 3.27 3.25
CA HIS A 49 -18.06 1.97 2.81
C HIS A 49 -18.79 2.15 1.46
N GLU A 50 -19.03 1.05 0.74
CA GLU A 50 -19.92 0.79 -0.44
C GLU A 50 -21.05 1.79 -0.78
N ASN A 51 -21.54 2.65 0.11
CA ASN A 51 -22.66 3.57 -0.16
C ASN A 51 -22.25 5.03 -0.41
N ASP A 52 -20.95 5.32 -0.54
CA ASP A 52 -20.48 6.66 -0.91
C ASP A 52 -20.07 6.66 -2.39
N GLU A 53 -20.82 7.42 -3.20
CA GLU A 53 -20.75 7.45 -4.67
C GLU A 53 -19.32 7.70 -5.18
N ASN A 54 -18.51 8.45 -4.44
CA ASN A 54 -17.12 8.73 -4.80
C ASN A 54 -16.21 7.50 -4.76
N TYR A 55 -16.53 6.52 -3.91
CA TYR A 55 -15.72 5.30 -3.79
C TYR A 55 -16.09 4.25 -4.82
N HIS A 56 -17.37 4.21 -5.21
CA HIS A 56 -17.85 3.38 -6.30
C HIS A 56 -17.16 3.70 -7.63
N ASP A 57 -16.99 4.99 -7.93
CA ASP A 57 -16.30 5.46 -9.14
C ASP A 57 -14.81 5.07 -9.16
N LEU A 58 -14.21 4.86 -7.98
CA LEU A 58 -12.83 4.43 -7.81
C LEU A 58 -12.67 2.90 -7.69
N GLY A 59 -13.77 2.15 -7.85
CA GLY A 59 -13.78 0.69 -7.70
C GLY A 59 -13.47 0.22 -6.27
N MET A 60 -13.56 1.11 -5.28
CA MET A 60 -13.29 0.82 -3.87
C MET A 60 -14.59 0.63 -3.10
N TYR A 61 -14.59 -0.32 -2.16
CA TYR A 61 -15.73 -0.49 -1.25
C TYR A 61 -15.38 -0.21 0.21
N CYS A 62 -14.09 -0.06 0.52
CA CYS A 62 -13.64 0.15 1.89
C CYS A 62 -12.26 0.82 1.92
N CYS A 63 -12.11 1.85 2.74
CA CYS A 63 -10.82 2.50 3.00
C CYS A 63 -10.68 2.92 4.46
N PHE A 64 -9.48 2.82 4.99
CA PHE A 64 -9.18 3.22 6.36
C PHE A 64 -7.71 3.61 6.51
N GLU A 65 -7.46 4.43 7.51
CA GLU A 65 -6.14 4.89 7.95
C GLU A 65 -5.84 4.24 9.30
N ILE A 66 -4.67 3.61 9.39
CA ILE A 66 -4.13 3.02 10.60
C ILE A 66 -3.05 3.96 11.10
N ARG A 67 -3.19 4.41 12.36
CA ARG A 67 -2.26 5.35 12.99
C ARG A 67 -1.42 4.64 14.04
N ASP A 68 -0.12 4.84 13.95
CA ASP A 68 0.84 4.40 14.96
C ASP A 68 0.68 5.26 16.23
N PRO A 69 0.34 4.67 17.39
CA PRO A 69 0.16 5.42 18.62
C PRO A 69 1.48 6.04 19.13
N ASP A 70 2.62 5.49 18.73
CA ASP A 70 3.94 5.93 19.17
C ASP A 70 4.55 6.96 18.19
N ASN A 71 3.93 7.19 17.04
CA ASN A 71 4.43 8.09 15.99
C ASN A 71 3.31 8.63 15.10
N GLU A 72 2.82 9.84 15.39
CA GLU A 72 1.72 10.49 14.65
C GLU A 72 2.03 10.75 13.16
N ASP A 73 3.32 10.83 12.80
CA ASP A 73 3.77 10.97 11.42
C ASP A 73 3.86 9.63 10.67
N ASN A 74 3.47 8.52 11.32
CA ASN A 74 3.55 7.17 10.78
C ASN A 74 2.15 6.57 10.64
N ASN A 75 1.58 6.78 9.45
CA ASN A 75 0.28 6.26 9.10
C ASN A 75 0.41 5.19 8.01
N MET A 76 -0.53 4.26 8.01
CA MET A 76 -0.74 3.33 6.92
C MET A 76 -2.15 3.50 6.37
N TYR A 77 -2.25 3.76 5.07
CA TYR A 77 -3.52 3.80 4.36
C TYR A 77 -3.78 2.44 3.73
N VAL A 78 -5.01 1.95 3.87
CA VAL A 78 -5.44 0.67 3.28
C VAL A 78 -6.70 0.92 2.47
N HIS A 79 -6.69 0.39 1.25
CA HIS A 79 -7.76 0.54 0.26
C HIS A 79 -8.16 -0.85 -0.23
N ARG A 80 -9.45 -1.17 -0.18
CA ARG A 80 -10.02 -2.41 -0.71
C ARG A 80 -10.94 -2.15 -1.88
N TYR A 81 -10.76 -2.95 -2.91
CA TYR A 81 -11.36 -2.83 -4.23
C TYR A 81 -12.30 -4.00 -4.49
N PHE A 82 -13.31 -3.81 -5.33
CA PHE A 82 -14.23 -4.90 -5.69
C PHE A 82 -13.54 -6.06 -6.41
N ASN A 83 -12.37 -5.83 -6.99
CA ASN A 83 -11.58 -6.86 -7.65
C ASN A 83 -10.06 -6.64 -7.50
N GLU A 84 -9.31 -7.71 -7.73
CA GLU A 84 -7.84 -7.73 -7.64
C GLU A 84 -7.16 -6.91 -8.75
N GLU A 85 -7.82 -6.71 -9.90
CA GLU A 85 -7.23 -5.96 -11.03
C GLU A 85 -7.11 -4.47 -10.69
N ASP A 86 -8.15 -3.89 -10.09
CA ASP A 86 -8.20 -2.50 -9.65
C ASP A 86 -7.20 -2.26 -8.52
N ALA A 87 -7.11 -3.18 -7.55
CA ALA A 87 -6.10 -3.12 -6.50
C ALA A 87 -4.68 -3.14 -7.07
N LYS A 88 -4.41 -3.99 -8.06
CA LYS A 88 -3.11 -4.02 -8.76
C LYS A 88 -2.84 -2.74 -9.54
N ALA A 89 -3.83 -2.18 -10.21
CA ALA A 89 -3.69 -0.94 -10.96
C ALA A 89 -3.37 0.22 -10.02
N ALA A 90 -4.15 0.38 -8.95
CA ALA A 90 -3.94 1.39 -7.93
C ALA A 90 -2.55 1.26 -7.26
N SER A 91 -2.14 0.05 -6.87
CA SER A 91 -0.82 -0.19 -6.29
C SER A 91 0.31 0.17 -7.26
N LYS A 92 0.14 -0.06 -8.56
CA LYS A 92 1.13 0.31 -9.59
C LYS A 92 1.25 1.81 -9.78
N GLU A 93 0.14 2.53 -9.83
CA GLU A 93 0.13 4.00 -9.95
C GLU A 93 0.83 4.66 -8.76
N ARG A 94 0.63 4.10 -7.58
CA ARG A 94 1.20 4.58 -6.32
C ARG A 94 2.61 4.02 -6.05
N LYS A 95 3.18 3.25 -6.97
CA LYS A 95 4.45 2.53 -6.76
C LYS A 95 5.64 3.49 -6.72
N PHE A 96 6.62 3.09 -5.89
CA PHE A 96 8.01 3.54 -5.92
C PHE A 96 8.47 4.07 -7.28
N ASN A 97 8.69 5.38 -7.34
CA ASN A 97 9.33 6.04 -8.46
C ASN A 97 10.81 6.23 -8.12
N PRO A 98 11.74 5.47 -8.76
CA PRO A 98 13.17 5.53 -8.45
C PRO A 98 13.78 6.92 -8.67
N VAL A 99 13.19 7.72 -9.56
CA VAL A 99 13.61 9.10 -9.80
C VAL A 99 13.27 9.96 -8.60
N LEU A 100 12.04 9.89 -8.10
CA LEU A 100 11.65 10.62 -6.90
C LEU A 100 12.47 10.17 -5.69
N TRP A 101 12.65 8.86 -5.47
CA TRP A 101 13.50 8.37 -4.38
C TRP A 101 14.92 8.96 -4.41
N LEU A 102 15.54 9.06 -5.59
CA LEU A 102 16.83 9.72 -5.77
C LEU A 102 16.77 11.21 -5.38
N PHE A 103 15.71 11.93 -5.80
CA PHE A 103 15.50 13.32 -5.42
C PHE A 103 15.40 13.49 -3.90
N PHE A 104 14.60 12.68 -3.20
CA PHE A 104 14.45 12.78 -1.74
C PHE A 104 15.74 12.45 -0.99
N GLY A 105 16.52 11.47 -1.47
CA GLY A 105 17.85 11.16 -0.94
C GLY A 105 18.83 12.34 -1.04
N ILE A 106 18.72 13.17 -2.08
CA ILE A 106 19.51 14.40 -2.23
C ILE A 106 19.08 15.47 -1.21
N PHE A 107 17.79 15.55 -0.87
CA PHE A 107 17.24 16.51 0.09
C PHE A 107 17.32 16.04 1.55
N GLY A 108 17.90 14.86 1.82
CA GLY A 108 18.06 14.33 3.19
C GLY A 108 16.80 13.67 3.75
N GLU A 109 15.73 13.57 2.98
CA GLU A 109 14.54 12.80 3.34
C GLU A 109 14.68 11.35 2.88
N TRP A 110 14.94 10.46 3.83
CA TRP A 110 15.09 9.03 3.56
C TRP A 110 13.78 8.23 3.76
N ARG A 111 12.74 8.89 4.29
CA ARG A 111 11.41 8.30 4.47
C ARG A 111 10.69 8.33 3.13
N TRP A 112 10.36 7.16 2.60
CA TRP A 112 9.64 7.03 1.33
C TRP A 112 8.38 6.21 1.55
N LEU A 113 7.29 6.63 0.92
CA LEU A 113 6.00 5.95 0.98
C LEU A 113 6.09 4.60 0.28
N GLN A 114 5.97 3.52 1.04
CA GLN A 114 6.00 2.16 0.53
C GLN A 114 4.59 1.73 0.18
N THR A 115 4.41 1.26 -1.04
CA THR A 115 3.11 0.84 -1.54
C THR A 115 3.15 -0.61 -2.04
N GLY A 116 2.04 -1.31 -1.90
CA GLY A 116 1.92 -2.71 -2.31
C GLY A 116 0.49 -3.20 -2.26
N CYS A 117 0.25 -4.44 -2.69
CA CYS A 117 -1.07 -5.07 -2.64
C CYS A 117 -1.04 -6.53 -2.19
N TYR A 118 -2.18 -6.98 -1.67
CA TYR A 118 -2.54 -8.38 -1.37
C TYR A 118 -3.95 -8.63 -1.91
N GLY A 119 -4.09 -9.45 -2.95
CA GLY A 119 -5.39 -9.69 -3.60
C GLY A 119 -6.11 -8.39 -3.99
N ASP A 120 -7.31 -8.18 -3.46
CA ASP A 120 -8.19 -7.03 -3.67
C ASP A 120 -7.83 -5.78 -2.83
N MET A 121 -6.68 -5.79 -2.14
CA MET A 121 -6.28 -4.72 -1.22
C MET A 121 -4.96 -4.08 -1.62
N THR A 122 -4.90 -2.74 -1.56
CA THR A 122 -3.68 -1.93 -1.63
C THR A 122 -3.38 -1.30 -0.27
N TYR A 123 -2.09 -1.11 0.04
CA TYR A 123 -1.65 -0.37 1.21
C TYR A 123 -0.54 0.63 0.88
N GLU A 124 -0.41 1.65 1.72
CA GLU A 124 0.64 2.67 1.67
C GLU A 124 1.15 2.97 3.08
N THR A 125 2.46 2.88 3.34
CA THR A 125 3.04 3.17 4.66
C THR A 125 4.50 3.61 4.57
N PHE A 126 4.95 4.42 5.52
CA PHE A 126 6.36 4.76 5.68
C PHE A 126 7.14 3.73 6.51
N ASP A 127 6.44 2.92 7.32
CA ASP A 127 7.06 1.92 8.20
C ASP A 127 6.55 0.50 7.93
N ARG A 128 7.50 -0.37 7.58
CA ARG A 128 7.24 -1.81 7.36
C ARG A 128 6.72 -2.53 8.58
N GLN A 129 6.98 -2.01 9.79
CA GLN A 129 6.50 -2.63 11.02
C GLN A 129 4.98 -2.57 11.12
N MET A 130 4.35 -1.52 10.58
CA MET A 130 2.90 -1.41 10.51
C MET A 130 2.27 -2.53 9.67
N LEU A 131 3.02 -3.24 8.81
CA LEU A 131 2.50 -4.38 8.05
C LEU A 131 2.46 -5.70 8.83
N LYS A 132 3.02 -5.76 10.05
CA LYS A 132 3.11 -7.01 10.83
C LYS A 132 1.72 -7.62 11.11
N PRO A 133 0.73 -6.88 11.67
CA PRO A 133 -0.59 -7.46 11.98
C PRO A 133 -1.27 -8.04 10.73
N MET A 134 -1.24 -7.30 9.61
CA MET A 134 -1.77 -7.76 8.33
C MET A 134 -1.09 -9.06 7.84
N LYS A 135 0.25 -9.13 7.90
CA LYS A 135 0.99 -10.32 7.45
C LYS A 135 0.69 -11.54 8.31
N GLU A 136 0.43 -11.35 9.60
CA GLU A 136 0.02 -12.43 10.49
C GLU A 136 -1.41 -12.89 10.19
N LEU A 137 -2.33 -11.96 9.94
CA LEU A 137 -3.70 -12.27 9.52
C LEU A 137 -3.73 -13.09 8.23
N ILE A 138 -2.86 -12.78 7.25
CA ILE A 138 -2.71 -13.52 5.99
C ILE A 138 -2.04 -14.89 6.20
N LYS A 139 -1.14 -15.04 7.18
CA LYS A 139 -0.40 -16.30 7.42
C LYS A 139 -1.16 -17.31 8.27
N ASN A 140 -1.94 -16.84 9.23
CA ASN A 140 -2.51 -17.69 10.29
C ASN A 140 -3.84 -18.35 9.91
N LYS A 141 -4.30 -18.25 8.65
CA LYS A 141 -5.55 -18.87 8.19
C LYS A 141 -5.49 -19.34 6.74
#